data_AF-B8E1R9-F1
#
_entry.id   AF-B8E1R9-F1
#
_cell.length_a   1.000
_cell.length_b   1.000
_cell.length_c   1.000
_cell.angle_alpha   90.00
_cell.angle_beta   90.00
_cell.angle_gamma   90.00
#
_symmetry.space_group_name_H-M   'P 1'
#
loop_
_entity.id
_entity.type
_entity.pdbx_description
1 polymer ?
#
loop_
_entity_poly.entity_id
_entity_poly.type
_entity_poly.pdbx_seq_one_letter_code
_entity_poly.pdbx_strand_id
1 'polypeptide(L)'
;MIDIPPLWQETADAILLKKGVVIVIGLPNSGKSTFVKFLANYGVKNNSKVAIINSDLGQADIGVPGTISLSVIENELPSFENLSIKNWYFIGEITPVGKFLQVITGVRRLLDEAKEVAEIVIINTCGLVKGRLGKILKYYKTFVINPDHIVAIQSNTELDSLLKIIGRFSKYVYKIPKSVFARERSLEERREFREKRYEFYFQNAKNLIFPLYLVHSIDKYVDFQKENYRGRLVGLIGEKENLLELGIIQDVNLEKRHLLIFTPLKEITKVKRIEVGSIKLKVIKEE
;
A
#
# COMPACT_ATOMS: atom_id res chain seq x y z
N MET A 1 9.75 20.86 -12.09
CA MET A 1 9.50 21.54 -10.80
C MET A 1 8.07 21.21 -10.41
N ILE A 2 7.83 20.66 -9.22
CA ILE A 2 6.45 20.42 -8.74
C ILE A 2 5.92 21.76 -8.27
N ASP A 3 4.79 22.20 -8.81
CA ASP A 3 4.06 23.35 -8.28
C ASP A 3 3.48 22.99 -6.91
N ILE A 4 3.87 23.76 -5.90
CA ILE A 4 3.45 23.57 -4.51
C ILE A 4 2.49 24.72 -4.18
N PRO A 5 1.17 24.47 -4.14
CA PRO A 5 0.22 25.49 -3.75
C PRO A 5 0.54 26.05 -2.36
N PRO A 6 0.35 27.35 -2.09
CA PRO A 6 0.63 27.95 -0.77
C PRO A 6 -0.04 27.20 0.38
N LEU A 7 -1.27 26.74 0.19
CA LEU A 7 -2.01 25.99 1.21
C LEU A 7 -1.42 24.60 1.49
N TRP A 8 -0.66 24.01 0.56
CA TRP A 8 0.10 22.78 0.83
C TRP A 8 1.24 23.07 1.80
N GLN A 9 1.95 24.18 1.57
CA GLN A 9 3.04 24.64 2.42
C GLN A 9 2.56 24.93 3.85
N GLU A 10 1.50 25.74 3.99
CA GLU A 10 0.90 26.06 5.29
C GLU A 10 0.42 24.81 6.05
N THR A 11 -0.18 23.86 5.32
CA THR A 11 -0.61 22.58 5.90
C THR A 11 0.59 21.76 6.37
N ALA A 12 1.67 21.73 5.60
CA ALA A 12 2.88 21.04 5.99
C ALA A 12 3.52 21.67 7.23
N ASP A 13 3.62 23.00 7.30
CA ASP A 13 4.13 23.71 8.48
C ASP A 13 3.32 23.38 9.75
N ALA A 14 1.99 23.36 9.64
CA ALA A 14 1.12 22.99 10.75
C ALA A 14 1.34 21.53 11.20
N ILE A 15 1.54 20.61 10.25
CA ILE A 15 1.82 19.19 10.55
C ILE A 15 3.20 19.03 11.19
N LEU A 16 4.23 19.73 10.72
CA LEU A 16 5.57 19.66 11.29
C LEU A 16 5.59 20.16 12.75
N LEU A 17 4.83 21.22 13.03
CA LEU A 17 4.72 21.76 14.38
C LEU A 17 4.03 20.81 15.36
N LYS A 18 2.97 20.11 14.91
CA LYS A 18 2.13 19.26 15.77
C LYS A 18 2.56 17.80 15.81
N LYS A 19 3.19 17.33 14.73
CA LYS A 19 3.63 15.94 14.51
C LYS A 19 2.47 14.93 14.64
N GLY A 20 2.76 13.66 14.46
CA GLY A 20 1.80 12.57 14.63
C GLY A 20 1.28 11.99 13.32
N VAL A 21 0.08 11.41 13.38
CA VAL A 21 -0.45 10.58 12.29
C VAL A 21 -1.28 11.41 11.33
N VAL A 22 -0.91 11.38 10.05
CA VAL A 22 -1.56 12.10 8.95
C VAL A 22 -2.22 11.11 8.02
N ILE A 23 -3.53 11.21 7.81
CA ILE A 23 -4.22 10.46 6.74
C ILE A 23 -4.54 11.38 5.56
N VAL A 24 -4.14 10.95 4.36
CA VAL A 24 -4.36 11.72 3.12
C VAL A 24 -5.53 11.12 2.35
N ILE A 25 -6.57 11.92 2.11
CA ILE A 25 -7.86 11.51 1.52
C ILE A 25 -8.18 12.38 0.31
N GLY A 26 -8.81 11.78 -0.70
CA GLY A 26 -9.16 12.46 -1.94
C GLY A 26 -9.58 11.46 -3.01
N LEU A 27 -10.25 11.97 -4.04
CA LEU A 27 -10.64 11.18 -5.22
C LEU A 27 -9.43 10.57 -5.94
N PRO A 28 -9.63 9.58 -6.83
CA PRO A 28 -8.56 9.16 -7.74
C PRO A 28 -7.98 10.36 -8.49
N ASN A 29 -6.67 10.34 -8.77
CA ASN A 29 -5.95 11.42 -9.46
C ASN A 29 -6.00 12.81 -8.79
N SER A 30 -6.39 12.92 -7.50
CA SER A 30 -6.45 14.22 -6.83
C SER A 30 -5.09 14.81 -6.40
N GLY A 31 -3.98 14.11 -6.65
CA GLY A 31 -2.64 14.55 -6.20
C GLY A 31 -2.20 14.03 -4.83
N LYS A 32 -2.89 13.03 -4.24
CA LYS A 32 -2.53 12.43 -2.94
C LYS A 32 -1.09 11.97 -2.87
N SER A 33 -0.65 11.14 -3.82
CA SER A 33 0.73 10.67 -3.86
C SER A 33 1.72 11.81 -3.96
N THR A 34 1.42 12.85 -4.74
CA THR A 34 2.27 14.05 -4.86
C THR A 34 2.38 14.80 -3.53
N PHE A 35 1.26 15.00 -2.83
CA PHE A 35 1.26 15.62 -1.50
C PHE A 35 2.01 14.78 -0.47
N VAL A 36 1.83 13.45 -0.47
CA VAL A 36 2.58 12.53 0.40
C VAL A 36 4.09 12.67 0.17
N LYS A 37 4.52 12.70 -1.09
CA LYS A 37 5.93 12.89 -1.46
C LYS A 37 6.47 14.25 -1.00
N PHE A 38 5.69 15.31 -1.24
CA PHE A 38 6.01 16.66 -0.80
C PHE A 38 6.17 16.74 0.73
N LEU A 39 5.15 16.32 1.49
CA LEU A 39 5.15 16.39 2.95
C LEU A 39 6.28 15.57 3.56
N ALA A 40 6.58 14.40 3.00
CA ALA A 40 7.67 13.57 3.47
C ALA A 40 9.04 14.23 3.29
N ASN A 41 9.33 14.73 2.08
CA ASN A 41 10.56 15.47 1.84
C ASN A 41 10.65 16.74 2.68
N TYR A 42 9.52 17.43 2.87
CA TYR A 42 9.45 18.64 3.68
C TYR A 42 9.74 18.36 5.17
N GLY A 43 9.18 17.28 5.72
CA GLY A 43 9.47 16.84 7.10
C GLY A 43 10.95 16.49 7.29
N VAL A 44 11.55 15.74 6.36
CA VAL A 44 12.96 15.35 6.43
C VAL A 44 13.90 16.55 6.32
N LYS A 45 13.61 17.49 5.40
CA LYS A 45 14.33 18.78 5.29
C LYS A 45 14.33 19.60 6.57
N ASN A 46 13.30 19.43 7.38
CA ASN A 46 13.14 20.07 8.68
C ASN A 46 13.48 19.12 9.84
N ASN A 47 14.37 18.14 9.60
CA ASN A 47 14.92 17.22 10.60
C ASN A 47 13.88 16.37 11.35
N SER A 48 12.71 16.12 10.76
CA SER A 48 11.71 15.20 11.33
C SER A 48 11.91 13.78 10.81
N LYS A 49 11.78 12.79 11.69
CA LYS A 49 11.70 11.38 11.26
C LYS A 49 10.33 11.10 10.66
N VAL A 50 10.28 10.72 9.38
CA VAL A 50 9.02 10.50 8.66
C VAL A 50 8.86 9.04 8.27
N ALA A 51 7.68 8.48 8.51
CA ALA A 51 7.27 7.21 7.96
C ALA A 51 6.13 7.39 6.97
N ILE A 52 6.09 6.55 5.94
CA ILE A 52 4.99 6.48 4.98
C ILE A 52 4.38 5.09 5.02
N ILE A 53 3.06 5.05 5.18
CA ILE A 53 2.26 3.86 4.97
C ILE A 53 1.47 4.03 3.67
N ASN A 54 1.83 3.27 2.62
CA ASN A 54 1.06 3.26 1.40
C ASN A 54 -0.03 2.18 1.47
N SER A 55 -1.29 2.60 1.56
CA SER A 55 -2.46 1.71 1.59
C SER A 55 -3.33 1.76 0.33
N ASP A 56 -2.78 2.31 -0.76
CA ASP A 56 -3.36 2.18 -2.11
C ASP A 56 -2.82 0.92 -2.78
N LEU A 57 -3.69 -0.08 -2.91
CA LEU A 57 -3.34 -1.40 -3.43
C LEU A 57 -3.12 -1.42 -4.96
N GLY A 58 -3.70 -0.44 -5.67
CA GLY A 58 -3.69 -0.42 -7.14
C GLY A 58 -2.62 0.48 -7.74
N GLN A 59 -2.12 1.44 -6.97
CA GLN A 59 -1.06 2.38 -7.38
C GLN A 59 -0.04 2.53 -6.24
N ALA A 60 0.93 1.62 -6.22
CA ALA A 60 2.05 1.72 -5.30
C ALA A 60 3.15 2.58 -5.93
N ASP A 61 3.11 3.90 -5.69
CA ASP A 61 4.31 4.73 -5.89
C ASP A 61 5.43 4.30 -4.92
N ILE A 62 5.04 3.68 -3.80
CA ILE A 62 5.89 3.11 -2.75
C ILE A 62 5.39 1.70 -2.47
N GLY A 63 6.27 0.70 -2.58
CA GLY A 63 5.92 -0.71 -2.43
C GLY A 63 5.48 -1.41 -3.72
N VAL A 64 4.91 -2.60 -3.58
CA VAL A 64 4.44 -3.44 -4.70
C VAL A 64 2.90 -3.44 -4.72
N PRO A 65 2.24 -3.35 -5.88
CA PRO A 65 0.78 -3.43 -5.94
C PRO A 65 0.25 -4.72 -5.28
N GLY A 66 -0.93 -4.67 -4.68
CA GLY A 66 -1.47 -5.78 -3.88
C GLY A 66 -0.94 -5.88 -2.44
N THR A 67 -0.12 -4.93 -2.01
CA THR A 67 0.40 -4.85 -0.63
C THR A 67 0.07 -3.51 0.03
N ILE A 68 0.16 -3.48 1.35
CA ILE A 68 0.32 -2.24 2.12
C ILE A 68 1.79 -2.20 2.54
N SER A 69 2.47 -1.09 2.32
CA SER A 69 3.90 -0.96 2.62
C SER A 69 4.16 0.12 3.66
N LEU A 70 5.18 -0.08 4.48
CA LEU A 70 5.76 0.86 5.42
C LEU A 70 7.19 1.17 4.98
N SER A 71 7.50 2.45 4.79
CA SER A 71 8.85 2.96 4.57
C SER A 71 9.18 4.02 5.60
N VAL A 72 10.43 4.05 6.07
CA VAL A 72 10.94 5.10 6.96
C VAL A 72 11.97 5.91 6.19
N ILE A 73 11.86 7.23 6.29
CA ILE A 73 12.67 8.17 5.55
C ILE A 73 13.55 8.91 6.54
N GLU A 74 14.85 8.64 6.45
CA GLU A 74 15.86 9.23 7.34
C GLU A 74 16.61 10.39 6.68
N ASN A 75 16.66 10.42 5.34
CA ASN A 75 17.39 11.43 4.56
C ASN A 75 16.58 11.87 3.33
N GLU A 76 16.92 13.03 2.77
CA GLU A 76 16.27 13.52 1.55
C GLU A 76 16.32 12.48 0.44
N LEU A 77 15.16 12.22 -0.18
CA LEU A 77 15.05 11.19 -1.20
C LEU A 77 15.29 11.79 -2.59
N PRO A 78 16.26 11.26 -3.37
CA PRO A 78 16.40 11.62 -4.77
C PRO A 78 15.23 11.09 -5.62
N SER A 79 14.63 9.95 -5.23
CA SER A 79 13.43 9.40 -5.86
C SER A 79 12.65 8.52 -4.89
N PHE A 80 11.32 8.60 -4.94
CA PHE A 80 10.41 7.72 -4.19
C PHE A 80 10.32 6.31 -4.78
N GLU A 81 10.82 6.10 -6.00
CA GLU A 81 10.71 4.81 -6.69
C GLU A 81 11.56 3.72 -6.03
N ASN A 82 12.64 4.12 -5.36
CA ASN A 82 13.63 3.25 -4.71
C ASN A 82 13.55 3.28 -3.17
N LEU A 83 12.41 3.69 -2.62
CA LEU A 83 12.22 3.67 -1.18
C LEU A 83 12.33 2.26 -0.63
N SER A 84 13.20 2.06 0.36
CA SER A 84 13.29 0.79 1.06
C SER A 84 11.99 0.53 1.82
N ILE A 85 11.49 -0.70 1.68
CA ILE A 85 10.33 -1.16 2.43
C ILE A 85 10.86 -1.70 3.75
N LYS A 86 10.50 -1.05 4.87
CA LYS A 86 10.84 -1.52 6.20
C LYS A 86 9.99 -2.73 6.58
N ASN A 87 8.70 -2.65 6.30
CA ASN A 87 7.74 -3.73 6.51
C ASN A 87 6.53 -3.58 5.59
N TRP A 88 5.70 -4.61 5.50
CA TRP A 88 4.60 -4.70 4.55
C TRP A 88 3.60 -5.78 4.93
N TYR A 89 2.43 -5.71 4.30
CA TYR A 89 1.30 -6.60 4.54
C TYR A 89 0.69 -7.04 3.21
N PHE A 90 0.52 -8.35 3.02
CA PHE A 90 -0.05 -8.89 1.80
C PHE A 90 -1.57 -8.79 1.80
N ILE A 91 -2.15 -8.24 0.74
CA ILE A 91 -3.60 -8.25 0.48
C ILE A 91 -3.93 -9.13 -0.73
N GLY A 92 -3.06 -9.15 -1.74
CA GLY A 92 -3.22 -9.99 -2.93
C GLY A 92 -4.33 -9.52 -3.88
N GLU A 93 -4.81 -8.29 -3.73
CA GLU A 93 -5.85 -7.63 -4.55
C GLU A 93 -5.42 -6.21 -4.91
N ILE A 94 -5.82 -5.70 -6.07
CA ILE A 94 -5.59 -4.29 -6.46
C ILE A 94 -6.73 -3.35 -6.05
N THR A 95 -7.84 -3.89 -5.55
CA THR A 95 -9.00 -3.14 -5.06
C THR A 95 -9.23 -3.48 -3.59
N PRO A 96 -9.58 -2.50 -2.75
CA PRO A 96 -9.92 -2.79 -1.36
C PRO A 96 -11.29 -3.46 -1.22
N VAL A 97 -12.16 -3.41 -2.24
CA VAL A 97 -13.51 -3.98 -2.18
C VAL A 97 -13.43 -5.49 -1.97
N GLY A 98 -14.14 -6.00 -0.95
CA GLY A 98 -14.06 -7.41 -0.53
C GLY A 98 -12.90 -7.72 0.43
N LYS A 99 -11.98 -6.78 0.68
CA LYS A 99 -10.82 -6.93 1.57
C LYS A 99 -10.71 -5.84 2.65
N PHE A 100 -11.82 -5.20 3.03
CA PHE A 100 -11.78 -4.08 3.98
C PHE A 100 -11.16 -4.45 5.32
N LEU A 101 -11.47 -5.64 5.85
CA LEU A 101 -10.91 -6.11 7.11
C LEU A 101 -9.38 -6.20 7.02
N GLN A 102 -8.87 -6.94 6.03
CA GLN A 102 -7.44 -7.13 5.76
C GLN A 102 -6.72 -5.80 5.55
N VAL A 103 -7.34 -4.88 4.81
CA VAL A 103 -6.76 -3.55 4.55
C VAL A 103 -6.68 -2.72 5.83
N ILE A 104 -7.71 -2.74 6.67
CA ILE A 104 -7.75 -1.95 7.91
C ILE A 104 -6.79 -2.54 8.95
N THR A 105 -6.77 -3.87 9.11
CA THR A 105 -5.85 -4.55 10.03
C THR A 105 -4.40 -4.40 9.61
N GLY A 106 -4.10 -4.53 8.31
CA GLY A 106 -2.76 -4.33 7.76
C GLY A 106 -2.25 -2.90 7.98
N VAL A 107 -3.11 -1.88 7.76
CA VAL A 107 -2.73 -0.49 8.06
C VAL A 107 -2.49 -0.30 9.56
N ARG A 108 -3.36 -0.85 10.43
CA ARG A 108 -3.18 -0.69 11.88
C ARG A 108 -1.87 -1.30 12.37
N ARG A 109 -1.56 -2.53 11.93
CA ARG A 109 -0.33 -3.22 12.30
C ARG A 109 0.92 -2.42 11.91
N LEU A 110 0.95 -1.91 10.68
CA LEU A 110 2.08 -1.10 10.21
C LEU A 110 2.14 0.27 10.88
N LEU A 111 0.99 0.83 11.27
CA LEU A 111 0.93 2.08 12.04
C LEU A 111 1.53 1.93 13.44
N ASP A 112 1.27 0.81 14.11
CA ASP A 112 1.86 0.54 15.44
C ASP A 112 3.38 0.55 15.36
N GLU A 113 3.96 -0.11 14.35
CA GLU A 113 5.41 -0.09 14.13
C GLU A 113 5.93 1.30 13.72
N ALA A 114 5.21 2.00 12.85
CA ALA A 114 5.63 3.32 12.36
C ALA A 114 5.73 4.37 13.49
N LYS A 115 4.84 4.29 14.49
CA LYS A 115 4.83 5.22 15.63
C LYS A 115 6.06 5.11 16.53
N GLU A 116 6.69 3.94 16.57
CA GLU A 116 7.89 3.72 17.38
C GLU A 116 9.15 4.32 16.74
N VAL A 117 9.11 4.59 15.43
CA VAL A 117 10.31 4.94 14.65
C VAL A 117 10.23 6.30 13.94
N ALA A 118 9.05 6.92 13.90
CA ALA A 118 8.81 8.18 13.22
C ALA A 118 7.95 9.13 14.04
N GLU A 119 8.26 10.42 13.91
CA GLU A 119 7.51 11.51 14.53
C GLU A 119 6.29 11.90 13.71
N ILE A 120 6.37 11.72 12.38
CA ILE A 120 5.28 11.98 11.44
C ILE A 120 5.02 10.69 10.65
N VAL A 121 3.81 10.16 10.73
CA VAL A 121 3.38 8.98 9.97
C VAL A 121 2.35 9.38 8.93
N ILE A 122 2.72 9.33 7.66
CA ILE A 122 1.86 9.73 6.54
C ILE A 122 1.21 8.48 5.93
N ILE A 123 -0.11 8.39 6.02
CA ILE A 123 -0.89 7.28 5.47
C ILE A 123 -1.50 7.70 4.14
N ASN A 124 -0.91 7.22 3.04
CA ASN A 124 -1.51 7.35 1.72
C ASN A 124 -2.66 6.36 1.57
N THR A 125 -3.79 6.81 1.02
CA THR A 125 -5.00 6.01 0.91
C THR A 125 -5.52 5.92 -0.52
N CYS A 126 -6.20 4.82 -0.85
CA CYS A 126 -6.87 4.67 -2.13
C CYS A 126 -7.96 5.74 -2.37
N GLY A 127 -8.27 5.99 -3.64
CA GLY A 127 -9.27 6.98 -4.05
C GLY A 127 -10.74 6.60 -3.79
N LEU A 128 -11.03 5.45 -3.17
CA LEU A 128 -12.40 5.02 -2.89
C LEU A 128 -13.01 5.83 -1.73
N VAL A 129 -13.63 6.96 -2.06
CA VAL A 129 -14.29 7.90 -1.11
C VAL A 129 -15.78 8.09 -1.38
N LYS A 130 -16.27 7.72 -2.56
CA LYS A 130 -17.68 7.85 -2.98
C LYS A 130 -18.47 6.55 -2.76
N GLY A 131 -19.79 6.69 -2.73
CA GLY A 131 -20.72 5.56 -2.56
C GLY A 131 -20.71 4.93 -1.17
N ARG A 132 -21.60 3.97 -0.95
CA ARG A 132 -21.74 3.25 0.34
C ARG A 132 -20.42 2.61 0.78
N LEU A 133 -19.76 1.89 -0.14
CA LEU A 133 -18.51 1.18 0.16
C LEU A 133 -17.36 2.12 0.49
N GLY A 134 -17.22 3.25 -0.22
CA GLY A 134 -16.18 4.25 0.10
C GLY A 134 -16.40 4.90 1.46
N LYS A 135 -17.65 5.24 1.81
CA LYS A 135 -17.99 5.75 3.14
C LYS A 135 -17.63 4.75 4.24
N ILE A 136 -18.01 3.48 4.08
CA ILE A 136 -17.69 2.41 5.05
C ILE A 136 -16.18 2.26 5.22
N LEU A 137 -15.43 2.12 4.12
CA LEU A 137 -13.98 1.96 4.17
C LEU A 137 -13.31 3.15 4.88
N LYS A 138 -13.65 4.38 4.49
CA LYS A 138 -13.02 5.58 5.06
C LYS A 138 -13.43 5.80 6.51
N TYR A 139 -14.66 5.49 6.88
CA TYR A 139 -15.11 5.54 8.27
C TYR A 139 -14.28 4.63 9.16
N TYR A 140 -14.29 3.32 8.90
CA TYR A 140 -13.62 2.36 9.78
C TYR A 140 -12.10 2.45 9.71
N LYS A 141 -11.53 2.76 8.54
CA LYS A 141 -10.09 3.03 8.42
C LYS A 141 -9.69 4.22 9.29
N THR A 142 -10.41 5.35 9.20
CA THR A 142 -10.09 6.53 10.02
C THR A 142 -10.31 6.27 11.51
N PHE A 143 -11.39 5.57 11.87
CA PHE A 143 -11.70 5.19 13.25
C PHE A 143 -10.58 4.37 13.91
N VAL A 144 -10.09 3.32 13.24
CA VAL A 144 -9.01 2.45 13.78
C VAL A 144 -7.65 3.16 13.80
N ILE A 145 -7.39 4.04 12.84
CA ILE A 145 -6.17 4.84 12.79
C ILE A 145 -6.16 5.89 13.89
N ASN A 146 -7.31 6.53 14.16
CA ASN A 146 -7.48 7.67 15.05
C ASN A 146 -6.38 8.74 14.82
N PRO A 147 -6.33 9.35 13.63
CA PRO A 147 -5.23 10.21 13.22
C PRO A 147 -5.23 11.55 13.96
N ASP A 148 -4.07 12.21 14.04
CA ASP A 148 -3.97 13.59 14.52
C ASP A 148 -4.43 14.59 13.43
N HIS A 149 -4.14 14.26 12.17
CA HIS A 149 -4.38 15.10 11.01
C HIS A 149 -5.13 14.35 9.91
N ILE A 150 -6.16 14.97 9.35
CA ILE A 150 -6.77 14.58 8.08
C ILE A 150 -6.44 15.64 7.05
N VAL A 151 -5.77 15.25 5.97
CA VAL A 151 -5.55 16.11 4.80
C VAL A 151 -6.49 15.65 3.68
N ALA A 152 -7.44 16.50 3.34
CA ALA A 152 -8.44 16.26 2.31
C ALA A 152 -8.13 17.07 1.05
N ILE A 153 -7.75 16.39 -0.02
CA ILE A 153 -7.44 17.01 -1.30
C ILE A 153 -8.69 16.98 -2.18
N GLN A 154 -9.27 18.15 -2.45
CA GLN A 154 -10.51 18.30 -3.21
C GLN A 154 -10.47 19.52 -4.13
N SER A 155 -11.32 19.50 -5.16
CA SER A 155 -11.52 20.66 -6.05
C SER A 155 -12.62 21.58 -5.54
N ASN A 156 -13.71 20.98 -5.06
CA ASN A 156 -14.89 21.69 -4.58
C ASN A 156 -15.25 21.15 -3.18
N THR A 157 -16.49 20.70 -2.99
CA THR A 157 -17.04 20.21 -1.73
C THR A 157 -17.26 18.69 -1.75
N GLU A 158 -16.63 17.97 -2.67
CA GLU A 158 -16.93 16.55 -2.90
C GLU A 158 -16.63 15.63 -1.71
N LEU A 159 -15.76 16.04 -0.78
CA LEU A 159 -15.44 15.29 0.44
C LEU A 159 -16.19 15.81 1.68
N ASP A 160 -16.89 16.93 1.60
CA ASP A 160 -17.43 17.63 2.77
C ASP A 160 -18.37 16.74 3.59
N SER A 161 -19.26 15.99 2.93
CA SER A 161 -20.17 15.06 3.60
C SER A 161 -19.43 13.93 4.34
N LEU A 162 -18.33 13.43 3.77
CA LEU A 162 -17.50 12.41 4.39
C LEU A 162 -16.72 13.01 5.57
N LEU A 163 -16.15 14.20 5.40
CA LEU A 163 -15.37 14.90 6.43
C LEU A 163 -16.20 15.29 7.65
N LYS A 164 -17.49 15.62 7.50
CA LYS A 164 -18.42 15.78 8.64
C LYS A 164 -18.52 14.53 9.52
N ILE A 165 -18.28 13.36 8.94
CA ILE A 165 -18.33 12.09 9.66
C ILE A 165 -16.94 11.78 10.22
N ILE A 166 -15.94 11.63 9.36
CA ILE A 166 -14.62 11.14 9.79
C ILE A 166 -13.77 12.19 10.51
N GLY A 167 -14.07 13.48 10.32
CA GLY A 167 -13.36 14.59 10.96
C GLY A 167 -13.43 14.54 12.48
N ARG A 168 -14.46 13.91 13.06
CA ARG A 168 -14.60 13.73 14.52
C ARG A 168 -13.54 12.82 15.15
N PHE A 169 -12.81 12.06 14.33
CA PHE A 169 -11.73 11.17 14.77
C PHE A 169 -10.35 11.83 14.68
N SER A 170 -10.29 13.12 14.32
CA SER A 170 -9.03 13.85 14.10
C SER A 170 -9.02 15.15 14.88
N LYS A 171 -7.84 15.57 15.32
CA LYS A 171 -7.66 16.88 15.98
C LYS A 171 -7.69 18.01 14.95
N TYR A 172 -7.12 17.76 13.77
CA TYR A 172 -6.98 18.75 12.71
C TYR A 172 -7.53 18.20 11.39
N VAL A 173 -8.25 19.03 10.65
CA VAL A 173 -8.79 18.69 9.32
C VAL A 173 -8.43 19.82 8.35
N TYR A 174 -7.62 19.51 7.35
CA TYR A 174 -7.17 20.44 6.32
C TYR A 174 -7.88 20.11 5.02
N LYS A 175 -8.45 21.12 4.36
CA LYS A 175 -8.99 21.03 3.00
C LYS A 175 -8.02 21.76 2.08
N ILE A 176 -7.34 21.04 1.20
CA ILE A 176 -6.35 21.63 0.29
C ILE A 176 -6.76 21.43 -1.18
N PRO A 177 -6.41 22.38 -2.07
CA PRO A 177 -6.72 22.26 -3.48
C PRO A 177 -5.92 21.12 -4.12
N LYS A 178 -6.48 20.56 -5.19
CA LYS A 178 -5.69 19.75 -6.12
C LYS A 178 -4.59 20.61 -6.75
N SER A 179 -3.43 20.01 -7.03
CA SER A 179 -2.43 20.66 -7.88
C SER A 179 -3.02 20.86 -9.29
N VAL A 180 -2.75 22.01 -9.90
CA VAL A 180 -3.20 22.33 -11.27
C VAL A 180 -2.53 21.44 -12.33
N PHE A 181 -1.42 20.79 -11.98
CA PHE A 181 -0.71 19.82 -12.83
C PHE A 181 -1.12 18.36 -12.58
N ALA A 182 -2.17 18.12 -11.78
CA ALA A 182 -2.66 16.77 -11.54
C ALA A 182 -3.25 16.18 -12.82
N ARG A 183 -2.47 15.33 -13.50
CA ARG A 183 -2.89 14.60 -14.69
C ARG A 183 -3.69 13.35 -14.32
N GLU A 184 -4.77 13.10 -15.07
CA GLU A 184 -5.45 11.81 -15.01
C GLU A 184 -4.60 10.73 -15.70
N ARG A 185 -4.29 9.66 -14.98
CA ARG A 185 -3.69 8.46 -15.58
C ARG A 185 -4.79 7.55 -16.14
N SER A 186 -4.65 7.13 -17.39
CA SER A 186 -5.55 6.15 -18.03
C SER A 186 -5.47 4.78 -17.35
N LEU A 187 -6.40 3.87 -17.67
CA LEU A 187 -6.36 2.51 -17.13
C LEU A 187 -5.12 1.73 -17.62
N GLU A 188 -4.72 1.98 -18.86
CA GLU A 188 -3.54 1.42 -19.52
C GLU A 188 -2.27 1.91 -18.84
N GLU A 189 -2.10 3.22 -18.65
CA GLU A 189 -0.94 3.79 -17.95
C GLU A 189 -0.81 3.24 -16.53
N ARG A 190 -1.94 3.07 -15.84
CA ARG A 190 -1.97 2.45 -14.50
C ARG A 190 -1.55 0.99 -14.54
N ARG A 191 -1.93 0.27 -15.59
CA ARG A 191 -1.56 -1.14 -15.78
C ARG A 191 -0.07 -1.27 -16.08
N GLU A 192 0.44 -0.50 -17.05
CA GLU A 192 1.86 -0.48 -17.41
C GLU A 192 2.73 -0.11 -16.21
N PHE A 193 2.31 0.89 -15.43
CA PHE A 193 3.01 1.25 -14.19
C PHE A 193 3.09 0.07 -13.21
N ARG A 194 1.99 -0.69 -13.03
CA ARG A 194 2.01 -1.89 -12.18
C ARG A 194 2.91 -2.98 -12.74
N GLU A 195 2.84 -3.24 -14.04
CA GLU A 195 3.66 -4.27 -14.70
C GLU A 195 5.16 -3.97 -14.49
N LYS A 196 5.60 -2.73 -14.73
CA LYS A 196 6.98 -2.29 -14.45
C LYS A 196 7.39 -2.45 -12.99
N ARG A 197 6.47 -2.22 -12.05
CA ARG A 197 6.74 -2.40 -10.62
C ARG A 197 6.94 -3.86 -10.24
N TYR A 198 6.17 -4.78 -10.83
CA TYR A 198 6.39 -6.21 -10.64
C TYR A 198 7.68 -6.67 -11.29
N GLU A 199 7.99 -6.23 -12.51
CA GLU A 199 9.25 -6.54 -13.19
C GLU A 199 10.46 -6.12 -12.35
N PHE A 200 10.46 -4.88 -11.84
CA PHE A 200 11.53 -4.38 -10.97
C PHE A 200 11.64 -5.19 -9.67
N TYR A 201 10.52 -5.51 -9.02
CA TYR A 201 10.53 -6.29 -7.78
C TYR A 201 11.04 -7.73 -7.98
N PHE A 202 10.63 -8.39 -9.06
CA PHE A 202 11.01 -9.77 -9.37
C PHE A 202 12.31 -9.91 -10.18
N GLN A 203 13.05 -8.83 -10.44
CA GLN A 203 14.24 -8.85 -11.30
C GLN A 203 15.34 -9.84 -10.86
N ASN A 204 15.42 -10.14 -9.56
CA ASN A 204 16.40 -11.08 -8.98
C ASN A 204 15.75 -12.36 -8.43
N ALA A 205 14.49 -12.63 -8.80
CA ALA A 205 13.76 -13.79 -8.32
C ALA A 205 14.23 -15.09 -9.00
N LYS A 206 13.98 -16.21 -8.33
CA LYS A 206 14.29 -17.56 -8.82
C LYS A 206 13.15 -18.51 -8.52
N ASN A 207 13.09 -19.61 -9.25
CA ASN A 207 12.16 -20.70 -8.99
C ASN A 207 12.58 -21.51 -7.76
N LEU A 208 11.74 -21.48 -6.73
CA LEU A 208 11.92 -22.25 -5.51
C LEU A 208 10.74 -23.21 -5.32
N ILE A 209 11.04 -24.38 -4.74
CA ILE A 209 10.06 -25.43 -4.48
C ILE A 209 9.54 -25.29 -3.05
N PHE A 210 8.22 -25.24 -2.90
CA PHE A 210 7.54 -25.17 -1.61
C PHE A 210 6.59 -26.36 -1.43
N PRO A 211 6.48 -26.92 -0.23
CA PRO A 211 5.44 -27.89 0.08
C PRO A 211 4.04 -27.32 -0.09
N LEU A 212 3.15 -28.08 -0.73
CA LEU A 212 1.77 -27.68 -0.99
C LEU A 212 0.98 -27.46 0.31
N TYR A 213 1.34 -28.17 1.38
CA TYR A 213 0.68 -28.02 2.69
C TYR A 213 0.89 -26.63 3.30
N LEU A 214 1.85 -25.81 2.83
CA LEU A 214 2.01 -24.44 3.31
C LEU A 214 0.91 -23.50 2.80
N VAL A 215 0.13 -23.91 1.80
CA VAL A 215 -0.97 -23.10 1.25
C VAL A 215 -2.15 -23.11 2.21
N HIS A 216 -2.35 -21.98 2.89
CA HIS A 216 -3.50 -21.76 3.75
C HIS A 216 -4.02 -20.35 3.51
N SER A 217 -4.98 -20.22 2.61
CA SER A 217 -5.69 -18.96 2.36
C SER A 217 -6.85 -18.80 3.33
N ILE A 218 -6.95 -17.62 3.95
CA ILE A 218 -7.96 -17.35 4.98
C ILE A 218 -9.32 -17.01 4.36
N ASP A 219 -9.32 -16.31 3.23
CA ASP A 219 -10.54 -15.74 2.65
C ASP A 219 -11.06 -16.48 1.41
N LYS A 220 -10.42 -17.59 1.05
CA LYS A 220 -10.88 -18.48 -0.02
C LYS A 220 -10.34 -19.90 0.14
N TYR A 221 -11.13 -20.83 -0.34
CA TYR A 221 -10.71 -22.21 -0.53
C TYR A 221 -9.86 -22.31 -1.80
N VAL A 222 -8.62 -22.80 -1.68
CA VAL A 222 -7.71 -22.98 -2.81
C VAL A 222 -7.80 -24.44 -3.27
N ASP A 223 -8.40 -24.64 -4.44
CA ASP A 223 -8.61 -25.97 -5.02
C ASP A 223 -7.82 -26.11 -6.32
N PHE A 224 -6.60 -26.64 -6.20
CA PHE A 224 -5.68 -26.83 -7.32
C PHE A 224 -6.18 -27.86 -8.36
N GLN A 225 -7.23 -28.63 -8.07
CA GLN A 225 -7.84 -29.53 -9.06
C GLN A 225 -8.91 -28.83 -9.92
N LYS A 226 -9.52 -27.77 -9.39
CA LYS A 226 -10.62 -27.06 -10.06
C LYS A 226 -10.17 -25.78 -10.76
N GLU A 227 -9.09 -25.17 -10.29
CA GLU A 227 -8.61 -23.90 -10.81
C GLU A 227 -7.10 -23.93 -11.10
N ASN A 228 -6.72 -23.33 -12.22
CA ASN A 228 -5.32 -23.10 -12.55
C ASN A 228 -4.79 -21.83 -11.85
N TYR A 229 -3.95 -22.03 -10.84
CA TYR A 229 -3.32 -20.95 -10.07
C TYR A 229 -2.00 -20.44 -10.68
N ARG A 230 -1.58 -20.94 -11.85
CA ARG A 230 -0.38 -20.45 -12.53
C ARG A 230 -0.48 -18.95 -12.85
N GLY A 231 0.58 -18.22 -12.52
CA GLY A 231 0.70 -16.77 -12.64
C GLY A 231 0.06 -16.00 -11.48
N ARG A 232 -0.52 -16.67 -10.48
CA ARG A 232 -1.10 -15.97 -9.32
C ARG A 232 0.01 -15.45 -8.40
N LEU A 233 -0.15 -14.20 -7.98
CA LEU A 233 0.68 -13.58 -6.95
C LEU A 233 0.38 -14.23 -5.60
N VAL A 234 1.41 -14.55 -4.83
CA VAL A 234 1.29 -15.10 -3.48
C VAL A 234 2.10 -14.28 -2.47
N GLY A 235 1.65 -14.26 -1.22
CA GLY A 235 2.44 -13.78 -0.09
C GLY A 235 3.09 -14.96 0.62
N LEU A 236 4.40 -14.93 0.78
CA LEU A 236 5.19 -15.89 1.56
C LEU A 236 5.31 -15.36 2.98
N ILE A 237 4.57 -15.98 3.90
CA ILE A 237 4.33 -15.47 5.25
C ILE A 237 5.13 -16.29 6.25
N GLY A 238 5.84 -15.60 7.14
CA GLY A 238 6.64 -16.19 8.20
C GLY A 238 5.93 -16.20 9.56
N GLU A 239 6.71 -16.13 10.62
CA GLU A 239 6.20 -16.13 11.99
C GLU A 239 5.43 -14.86 12.35
N LYS A 240 4.43 -14.99 13.22
CA LYS A 240 3.56 -13.86 13.62
C LYS A 240 2.97 -13.14 12.40
N GLU A 241 2.66 -13.88 11.33
CA GLU A 241 2.02 -13.35 10.13
C GLU A 241 2.82 -12.24 9.42
N ASN A 242 4.16 -12.20 9.55
CA ASN A 242 4.97 -11.23 8.82
C ASN A 242 5.11 -11.65 7.34
N LEU A 243 4.95 -10.69 6.42
CA LEU A 243 5.23 -10.95 5.01
C LEU A 243 6.75 -10.97 4.80
N LEU A 244 7.28 -12.11 4.36
CA LEU A 244 8.71 -12.26 4.07
C LEU A 244 9.00 -11.76 2.66
N GLU A 245 8.30 -12.31 1.68
CA GLU A 245 8.42 -11.93 0.27
C GLU A 245 7.13 -12.22 -0.50
N LEU A 246 7.04 -11.72 -1.71
CA LEU A 246 6.03 -12.11 -2.69
C LEU A 246 6.57 -13.21 -3.60
N GLY A 247 5.67 -13.95 -4.22
CA GLY A 247 6.00 -14.96 -5.22
C GLY A 247 4.97 -15.02 -6.34
N ILE A 248 5.33 -15.69 -7.43
CA ILE A 248 4.41 -16.03 -8.53
C ILE A 248 4.37 -17.55 -8.64
N ILE A 249 3.18 -18.16 -8.59
CA ILE A 249 3.05 -19.60 -8.83
C ILE A 249 3.39 -19.88 -10.30
N GLN A 250 4.41 -20.70 -10.53
CA GLN A 250 4.86 -21.12 -11.86
C GLN A 250 4.28 -22.47 -12.25
N ASP A 251 4.22 -23.39 -11.29
CA ASP A 251 3.70 -24.73 -11.49
C ASP A 251 3.17 -25.34 -10.17
N VAL A 252 2.28 -26.31 -10.30
CA VAL A 252 1.68 -27.05 -9.19
C VAL A 252 1.76 -28.54 -9.49
N ASN A 253 2.57 -29.27 -8.73
CA ASN A 253 2.68 -30.71 -8.86
C ASN A 253 1.92 -31.41 -7.72
N LEU A 254 0.72 -31.92 -8.02
CA LEU A 254 -0.15 -32.57 -7.04
C LEU A 254 0.36 -33.95 -6.60
N GLU A 255 1.02 -34.69 -7.48
CA GLU A 255 1.59 -36.01 -7.16
C GLU A 255 2.73 -35.89 -6.14
N LYS A 256 3.66 -34.95 -6.38
CA LYS A 256 4.78 -34.63 -5.48
C LYS A 256 4.37 -33.71 -4.33
N ARG A 257 3.13 -33.20 -4.32
CA ARG A 257 2.59 -32.23 -3.35
C ARG A 257 3.48 -31.01 -3.16
N HIS A 258 3.96 -30.43 -4.26
CA HIS A 258 4.85 -29.27 -4.27
C HIS A 258 4.35 -28.16 -5.21
N LEU A 259 4.73 -26.92 -4.89
CA LEU A 259 4.55 -25.72 -5.69
C LEU A 259 5.91 -25.22 -6.19
N LEU A 260 5.98 -24.81 -7.45
CA LEU A 260 7.09 -24.02 -7.96
C LEU A 260 6.70 -22.54 -7.90
N ILE A 261 7.44 -21.74 -7.14
CA ILE A 261 7.16 -20.32 -6.94
C ILE A 261 8.39 -19.51 -7.36
N PHE A 262 8.18 -18.53 -8.24
CA PHE A 262 9.19 -17.54 -8.62
C PHE A 262 9.21 -16.41 -7.60
N THR A 263 10.29 -16.26 -6.84
CA THR A 263 10.37 -15.32 -5.71
C THR A 263 11.81 -14.84 -5.45
N PRO A 264 12.03 -13.61 -4.97
CA PRO A 264 13.35 -13.15 -4.50
C PRO A 264 13.73 -13.70 -3.11
N LEU A 265 12.88 -14.51 -2.48
CA LEU A 265 13.13 -15.09 -1.16
C LEU A 265 14.46 -15.88 -1.13
N LYS A 266 15.26 -15.63 -0.09
CA LYS A 266 16.54 -16.34 0.12
C LYS A 266 16.43 -17.56 1.02
N GLU A 267 15.55 -17.52 2.03
CA GLU A 267 15.46 -18.52 3.09
C GLU A 267 14.05 -19.15 3.16
N ILE A 268 13.88 -20.30 2.51
CA ILE A 268 12.60 -21.01 2.41
C ILE A 268 12.08 -21.48 3.78
N THR A 269 12.99 -21.89 4.68
CA THR A 269 12.66 -22.47 6.00
C THR A 269 11.92 -21.52 6.94
N LYS A 270 12.00 -20.21 6.67
CA LYS A 270 11.27 -19.17 7.42
C LYS A 270 9.79 -19.10 7.03
N VAL A 271 9.39 -19.62 5.87
CA VAL A 271 7.99 -19.59 5.42
C VAL A 271 7.16 -20.57 6.24
N LYS A 272 6.11 -20.05 6.86
CA LYS A 272 5.13 -20.83 7.65
C LYS A 272 3.80 -20.97 6.93
N ARG A 273 3.48 -20.04 6.03
CA ARG A 273 2.21 -19.99 5.31
C ARG A 273 2.38 -19.32 3.94
N ILE A 274 1.64 -19.80 2.95
CA ILE A 274 1.52 -19.22 1.62
C ILE A 274 0.08 -18.76 1.44
N GLU A 275 -0.13 -17.46 1.31
CA GLU A 275 -1.44 -16.86 1.03
C GLU A 275 -1.54 -16.58 -0.47
N VAL A 276 -2.61 -17.05 -1.11
CA VAL A 276 -2.78 -16.90 -2.56
C VAL A 276 -3.59 -15.63 -2.84
N GLY A 277 -3.07 -14.71 -3.65
CA GLY A 277 -3.81 -13.52 -4.13
C GLY A 277 -4.74 -13.83 -5.30
N SER A 278 -5.54 -12.86 -5.72
CA SER A 278 -6.29 -12.94 -6.99
C SER A 278 -5.51 -12.31 -8.16
N ILE A 279 -4.48 -11.52 -7.88
CA ILE A 279 -3.71 -10.87 -8.94
C ILE A 279 -3.04 -11.94 -9.79
N LYS A 280 -3.28 -11.90 -11.11
CA LYS A 280 -2.63 -12.75 -12.09
C LYS A 280 -1.63 -11.93 -12.89
N LEU A 281 -0.37 -12.33 -12.82
CA LEU A 281 0.74 -11.74 -13.54
C LEU A 281 1.10 -12.60 -14.75
N LYS A 282 1.83 -12.01 -15.71
CA LYS A 282 2.44 -12.80 -16.79
C LYS A 282 3.43 -13.78 -16.16
N VAL A 283 3.35 -15.02 -16.61
CA VAL A 283 4.27 -16.08 -16.19
C VAL A 283 5.66 -15.73 -16.72
N ILE A 284 6.59 -15.44 -15.81
CA ILE A 284 8.00 -15.19 -16.16
C ILE A 284 8.64 -16.57 -16.34
N LYS A 285 9.07 -16.90 -17.55
CA LYS A 285 9.91 -18.09 -17.78
C LYS A 285 11.33 -17.73 -17.33
N GLU A 286 11.98 -18.59 -16.57
CA GLU A 286 13.45 -18.51 -16.47
C GLU A 286 14.00 -18.78 -17.88
N GLU A 287 14.89 -17.90 -18.35
CA GLU A 287 15.73 -18.16 -19.52
C GLU A 287 16.74 -19.27 -19.20
#